data_AF-F3QQU1-F1
#
_entry.id   AF-F3QQU1-F1
#
_cell.length_a   1.000
_cell.length_b   1.000
_cell.length_c   1.000
_cell.angle_alpha   90.00
_cell.angle_beta   90.00
_cell.angle_gamma   90.00
#
_symmetry.space_group_name_H-M   'P 1'
#
loop_
_entity.id
_entity.type
_entity.pdbx_description
1 polymer ?
#
loop_
_entity_poly.entity_id
_entity_poly.type
_entity_poly.pdbx_seq_one_letter_code
_entity_poly.pdbx_strand_id
1 'polypeptide(L)' 'MEKKFELTDKFVINAFGIKLFQIKCTKSFKYANEGDLGGYVEKEDNLSQSGNAWVSGNA' A
#
# COMPACT_ATOMS: atom_id res chain seq x y z
N MET A 1 -0.50 -3.62 17.54
CA MET A 1 0.66 -3.40 16.64
C MET A 1 0.36 -2.20 15.79
N GLU A 2 1.32 -1.29 15.61
CA GLU A 2 1.18 -0.18 14.67
C GLU A 2 1.21 -0.71 13.24
N LYS A 3 0.19 -0.33 12.45
CA LYS A 3 0.14 -0.63 11.00
C LYS A 3 1.34 0.02 10.32
N LYS A 4 1.81 -0.62 9.25
CA LYS A 4 2.90 -0.14 8.39
C LYS A 4 2.38 0.70 7.23
N PHE A 5 1.16 0.43 6.78
CA PHE A 5 0.50 1.21 5.76
C PHE A 5 -1.00 1.24 5.96
N GLU A 6 -1.64 2.22 5.34
CA GLU A 6 -3.08 2.36 5.20
C GLU A 6 -3.46 2.44 3.71
N LEU A 7 -4.69 2.02 3.39
CA LEU A 7 -5.28 2.30 2.09
C LEU A 7 -5.76 3.75 2.08
N THR A 8 -5.48 4.47 1.00
CA THR A 8 -5.98 5.84 0.81
C THR A 8 -7.27 5.85 -0.01
N ASP A 9 -7.91 7.01 -0.11
CA ASP A 9 -9.07 7.21 -0.98
C ASP A 9 -8.72 7.31 -2.47
N LYS A 10 -7.43 7.33 -2.84
CA LYS A 10 -6.99 7.31 -4.24
C LYS A 10 -7.07 5.89 -4.77
N PHE A 11 -7.80 5.70 -5.86
CA PHE A 11 -7.98 4.39 -6.46
C PHE A 11 -7.88 4.39 -7.98
N VAL A 12 -7.58 3.21 -8.52
CA VAL A 12 -7.65 2.89 -9.96
C VAL A 12 -8.51 1.64 -10.16
N ILE A 13 -9.03 1.48 -11.37
CA ILE A 13 -9.67 0.23 -11.80
C ILE A 13 -8.71 -0.46 -12.78
N ASN A 14 -8.30 -1.70 -12.48
CA ASN A 14 -7.41 -2.43 -13.37
C ASN A 14 -8.17 -2.98 -14.61
N ALA A 15 -7.45 -3.62 -15.55
CA ALA A 15 -8.04 -4.17 -16.77
C ALA A 15 -9.12 -5.25 -16.54
N PHE A 16 -9.21 -5.80 -15.32
CA PHE A 16 -10.20 -6.79 -14.92
C PHE A 16 -11.41 -6.19 -14.19
N GLY A 17 -11.50 -4.86 -14.08
CA GLY A 17 -12.59 -4.18 -13.36
C GLY A 17 -12.43 -4.17 -11.84
N ILE A 18 -11.25 -4.54 -11.31
CA ILE A 18 -10.99 -4.58 -9.87
C ILE A 18 -10.52 -3.22 -9.39
N LYS A 19 -11.13 -2.73 -8.31
CA LYS A 19 -10.76 -1.48 -7.64
C LYS A 19 -9.55 -1.69 -6.73
N LEU A 20 -8.49 -0.94 -6.98
CA LEU A 20 -7.26 -0.98 -6.17
C LEU A 20 -7.03 0.40 -5.54
N PHE A 21 -6.61 0.42 -4.28
CA PHE A 21 -6.36 1.63 -3.50
C PHE A 21 -4.86 1.87 -3.35
N GLN A 22 -4.43 3.12 -3.53
CA GLN A 22 -3.04 3.48 -3.30
C GLN A 22 -2.73 3.35 -1.81
N ILE A 23 -1.60 2.72 -1.48
CA ILE A 23 -1.16 2.61 -0.09
C ILE A 23 -0.34 3.83 0.34
N LYS A 24 -0.46 4.21 1.60
CA LYS A 24 0.39 5.22 2.25
C LYS A 24 1.08 4.60 3.45
N CYS A 25 2.39 4.80 3.53
CA CYS A 25 3.19 4.32 4.64
C CYS A 25 2.86 5.11 5.91
N THR A 26 2.67 4.41 7.03
CA THR A 26 2.30 5.00 8.33
C THR A 26 3.45 4.97 9.34
N LYS A 27 4.58 4.34 9.00
CA LYS A 27 5.82 4.36 9.80
C LYS A 27 7.02 3.98 8.95
N SER A 28 8.18 4.57 9.20
CA SER A 28 9.40 4.25 8.44
C SER A 28 9.89 2.82 8.68
N PHE A 29 10.32 2.15 7.60
CA PHE A 29 10.96 0.82 7.62
C PHE A 29 11.91 0.68 6.42
N LYS A 30 12.47 -0.52 6.20
CA LYS A 30 13.56 -0.76 5.22
C LYS A 30 13.33 -0.18 3.81
N TYR A 31 12.09 -0.12 3.32
CA TYR A 31 11.80 0.25 1.93
C TYR A 31 10.86 1.46 1.75
N ALA A 32 10.39 2.07 2.84
CA ALA A 32 9.55 3.27 2.77
C ALA A 32 9.62 4.07 4.08
N ASN A 33 9.47 5.38 3.98
CA ASN A 33 9.38 6.29 5.10
C ASN A 33 7.91 6.58 5.44
N GLU A 34 7.65 7.00 6.67
CA GLU A 34 6.32 7.49 7.06
C GLU A 34 5.85 8.61 6.10
N GLY A 35 4.62 8.47 5.60
CA GLY A 35 4.03 9.39 4.63
C GLY A 35 4.25 9.02 3.16
N ASP A 36 5.21 8.15 2.84
CA ASP A 36 5.48 7.74 1.46
C ASP A 36 4.25 7.08 0.82
N LEU A 37 3.94 7.49 -0.41
CA LEU A 37 2.93 6.83 -1.23
C LEU A 37 3.56 5.63 -1.97
N GLY A 38 2.91 4.47 -1.88
CA GLY A 38 3.28 3.27 -2.61
C GLY A 38 2.45 3.06 -3.87
N GLY A 39 2.42 1.80 -4.32
CA GLY A 39 1.53 1.33 -5.38
C GLY A 39 0.14 0.98 -4.86
N TYR A 40 -0.56 0.10 -5.58
CA TYR A 40 -1.98 -0.14 -5.37
C TYR A 40 -2.26 -1.59 -4.92
N VAL A 41 -3.20 -1.76 -3.99
CA VAL A 41 -3.69 -3.08 -3.57
C VAL A 41 -5.21 -3.05 -3.42
N GLU A 42 -5.86 -4.19 -3.58
CA GLU A 42 -7.33 -4.29 -3.47
C GLU A 42 -7.80 -4.12 -2.03
N LYS A 43 -7.13 -4.78 -1.08
CA LYS A 43 -7.44 -4.75 0.35
C LYS A 43 -6.17 -4.90 1.20
N GLU A 44 -6.28 -4.57 2.48
CA GLU A 44 -5.16 -4.61 3.44
C GLU A 44 -4.45 -5.97 3.47
N ASP A 45 -5.20 -7.07 3.39
CA ASP A 45 -4.66 -8.44 3.45
C ASP A 45 -3.77 -8.83 2.25
N ASN A 46 -3.80 -8.08 1.14
CA ASN A 46 -2.93 -8.35 -0.01
C ASN A 46 -1.46 -8.03 0.27
N LEU A 47 -1.17 -7.18 1.27
CA LEU A 47 0.19 -6.78 1.61
C LEU A 47 0.41 -6.93 3.11
N SER A 48 1.43 -7.71 3.48
CA SER A 48 1.70 -7.97 4.90
C SER A 48 2.03 -6.69 5.67
N GLN A 49 1.30 -6.47 6.76
CA GLN A 49 1.59 -5.41 7.75
C GLN A 49 2.88 -5.69 8.55
N SER A 50 3.41 -6.92 8.48
CA SER A 50 4.64 -7.33 9.15
C SER A 50 5.83 -7.36 8.20
N GLY A 51 7.04 -7.30 8.77
CA GLY A 51 8.29 -7.28 8.02
C GLY A 51 8.34 -6.14 7.00
N ASN A 52 9.06 -6.36 5.91
CA ASN A 52 9.42 -5.32 4.95
C ASN A 52 8.67 -5.39 3.61
N ALA A 53 7.56 -6.15 3.51
CA ALA A 53 6.78 -6.17 2.25
C ALA A 53 6.28 -4.75 1.92
N TRP A 54 6.47 -4.31 0.67
CA TRP A 54 6.08 -2.98 0.21
C TRP A 54 5.80 -3.02 -1.30
N VAL A 55 4.77 -2.30 -1.73
CA VAL A 55 4.48 -2.10 -3.15
C VAL A 55 4.94 -0.68 -3.50
N SER A 56 5.96 -0.56 -4.34
CA SER A 56 6.51 0.73 -4.77
C SER A 56 6.06 1.08 -6.19
N GLY A 57 5.94 2.37 -6.48
CA GLY A 57 5.69 2.88 -7.82
C GLY A 57 4.32 2.48 -8.39
N ASN A 58 4.29 2.19 -9.69
CA ASN A 58 3.07 1.79 -10.42
C ASN A 58 3.11 0.27 -10.68
N ALA A 59 2.97 -0.50 -9.61
CA ALA A 59 2.93 -1.96 -9.63
C ALA A 59 1.59 -2.50 -10.09
#